data_AF-A0A814M4Y4-F1
#
_entry.id   AF-A0A814M4Y4-F1
#
_cell.length_a   1.000
_cell.length_b   1.000
_cell.length_c   1.000
_cell.angle_alpha   90.00
_cell.angle_beta   90.00
_cell.angle_gamma   90.00
#
_symmetry.space_group_name_H-M   'P 1'
#
loop_
_entity.id
_entity.type
_entity.pdbx_description
1 polymer ?
#
loop_
_entity_poly.entity_id
_entity_poly.type
_entity_poly.pdbx_seq_one_letter_code
_entity_poly.pdbx_strand_id
1 'polypeptide(L)'
;MRKAHYMLDRDLKYKFTAQSIDKHTMNLNLTSPSIYLKEGITNINSRRSFDRHIYESKQAKQKLEDQLYDIDLLINQLEENIKNTEKGIHDKEQCLKLTRTRLDIRHKRPNVDLFYNAPQKCLIEEIRVIECQIQKRQEHLAESDVGLRNLNLDKLILEKDIETKTNTIFVDEVECHESLRTLISVEDW
;
A
#
# COMPACT_ATOMS: atom_id res chain seq x y z
N MET A 1 3.45 -34.55 -0.52
CA MET A 1 2.12 -35.21 -0.59
C MET A 1 1.58 -35.67 0.78
N ARG A 2 2.26 -36.51 1.58
CA ARG A 2 1.74 -37.03 2.87
C ARG A 2 1.37 -35.97 3.93
N LYS A 3 2.17 -34.89 4.06
CA LYS A 3 1.92 -33.83 5.05
C LYS A 3 0.61 -33.07 4.77
N ALA A 4 0.34 -32.75 3.51
CA ALA A 4 -0.90 -32.08 3.10
C ALA A 4 -2.12 -32.98 3.34
N HIS A 5 -2.02 -34.28 3.03
CA HIS A 5 -3.08 -35.25 3.29
C HIS A 5 -3.42 -35.35 4.79
N TYR A 6 -2.39 -35.44 5.64
CA TYR A 6 -2.57 -35.46 7.09
C TYR A 6 -3.25 -34.19 7.63
N MET A 7 -2.91 -33.01 7.08
CA MET A 7 -3.54 -31.76 7.48
C MET A 7 -5.01 -31.70 7.06
N LEU A 8 -5.35 -32.17 5.86
CA LEU A 8 -6.73 -32.24 5.37
C LEU A 8 -7.57 -33.22 6.19
N ASP A 9 -7.04 -34.41 6.51
CA ASP A 9 -7.74 -35.40 7.32
C ASP A 9 -8.02 -34.88 8.74
N ARG A 10 -7.07 -34.11 9.29
CA ARG A 10 -7.22 -33.46 10.59
C ARG A 10 -8.29 -32.37 10.57
N ASP A 11 -8.29 -31.54 9.54
CA ASP A 11 -9.30 -30.48 9.36
C ASP A 11 -10.71 -31.05 9.16
N LEU A 12 -10.84 -32.12 8.36
CA LEU A 12 -12.10 -32.86 8.20
C LEU A 12 -12.61 -33.36 9.54
N LYS A 13 -11.73 -33.97 10.35
CA LYS A 13 -12.09 -34.45 11.68
C LYS A 13 -12.56 -33.31 12.59
N TYR A 14 -11.88 -32.16 12.58
CA TYR A 14 -12.30 -31.00 13.36
C TYR A 14 -13.65 -30.44 12.90
N LYS A 15 -13.90 -30.37 11.58
CA LYS A 15 -15.19 -29.94 11.02
C LYS A 15 -16.33 -30.86 11.46
N PHE A 16 -16.14 -32.18 11.39
CA PHE A 16 -17.16 -33.13 11.83
C PHE A 16 -17.43 -33.05 13.34
N THR A 17 -16.40 -32.84 14.16
CA THR A 17 -16.58 -32.65 15.60
C THR A 17 -17.32 -31.36 15.91
N ALA A 18 -16.99 -30.24 15.24
CA ALA A 18 -17.69 -28.98 15.40
C ALA A 18 -19.16 -29.11 15.00
N GLN A 19 -19.43 -29.74 13.85
CA GLN A 19 -20.80 -29.98 13.38
C GLN A 19 -21.62 -30.87 14.33
N SER A 20 -21.00 -31.86 14.98
CA SER A 20 -21.68 -32.67 15.99
C SER A 20 -21.98 -31.89 17.27
N ILE A 21 -21.04 -31.03 17.70
CA ILE A 21 -21.24 -30.16 18.85
C ILE A 21 -22.38 -29.18 18.58
N ASP A 22 -22.39 -28.54 17.41
CA ASP A 22 -23.45 -27.60 17.02
C ASP A 22 -24.82 -28.28 16.94
N LYS A 23 -24.88 -29.50 16.39
CA LYS A 23 -26.12 -30.29 16.39
C LYS A 23 -26.57 -30.62 17.80
N HIS A 24 -25.65 -30.86 18.73
CA HIS A 24 -26.00 -31.14 20.12
C HIS A 24 -26.49 -29.88 20.84
N THR A 25 -25.81 -28.74 20.69
CA THR A 25 -26.19 -27.47 21.32
C THR A 25 -27.54 -26.97 20.83
N MET A 26 -27.88 -27.20 19.55
CA MET A 26 -29.20 -26.88 18.99
C MET A 26 -30.35 -27.71 19.61
N ASN A 27 -30.06 -28.84 20.25
CA ASN A 27 -31.05 -29.71 20.91
C ASN A 27 -31.08 -29.55 22.43
N LEU A 28 -30.25 -28.68 23.01
CA LEU A 28 -30.26 -28.40 24.44
C LEU A 28 -31.41 -27.44 24.75
N ASN A 29 -32.50 -27.98 25.28
CA ASN A 29 -33.57 -27.17 25.85
C ASN A 29 -33.23 -26.79 27.31
N LEU A 30 -33.43 -25.51 27.66
CA LEU A 30 -33.20 -25.00 29.01
C LEU A 30 -34.10 -25.73 30.02
N THR A 31 -33.50 -26.52 30.92
CA THR A 31 -34.21 -27.28 31.96
C THR A 31 -34.30 -26.56 33.31
N SER A 32 -33.74 -25.36 33.42
CA SER A 32 -33.80 -24.54 34.64
C SER A 32 -35.14 -23.79 34.73
N PRO A 33 -36.00 -24.05 35.75
CA PRO A 33 -37.36 -23.48 35.84
C PRO A 33 -37.46 -21.95 36.01
N SER A 34 -36.33 -21.25 36.11
CA SER A 34 -36.27 -19.81 36.40
C SER A 34 -35.53 -18.99 35.35
N ILE A 35 -35.09 -19.61 34.25
CA ILE A 35 -34.51 -18.91 33.11
C ILE A 35 -35.52 -18.96 31.98
N TYR A 36 -36.44 -18.00 31.98
CA TYR A 36 -37.27 -17.76 30.81
C TYR A 36 -36.40 -17.02 29.79
N LEU A 37 -36.11 -17.64 28.64
CA LEU A 37 -35.75 -16.87 27.45
C LEU A 37 -36.97 -16.01 27.16
N LYS A 38 -36.86 -14.70 27.38
CA LYS A 38 -37.95 -13.77 27.04
C LYS A 38 -38.15 -13.86 25.53
N GLU A 39 -39.29 -14.39 25.10
CA GLU A 39 -39.69 -14.38 23.70
C GLU A 39 -39.54 -12.95 23.18
N GLY A 40 -38.70 -12.78 22.15
CA GLY A 40 -38.38 -11.49 21.53
C GLY A 40 -37.05 -10.81 21.90
N ILE A 41 -36.19 -11.35 22.80
CA ILE A 41 -34.92 -10.69 23.17
C ILE A 41 -33.68 -11.14 22.37
N THR A 42 -33.72 -12.22 21.60
CA THR A 42 -32.49 -12.79 21.00
C THR A 42 -31.97 -12.08 19.75
N ASN A 43 -32.73 -11.19 19.11
CA ASN A 43 -32.41 -10.73 17.74
C ASN A 43 -32.05 -9.22 17.62
N ILE A 44 -32.59 -8.35 18.48
CA ILE A 44 -32.44 -6.88 18.33
C ILE A 44 -31.00 -6.41 18.63
N ASN A 45 -30.35 -7.03 19.61
CA ASN A 45 -28.97 -6.71 19.99
C ASN A 45 -27.97 -7.17 18.93
N SER A 46 -28.21 -8.34 18.31
CA SER A 46 -27.34 -8.87 17.25
C SER A 46 -27.46 -8.03 15.97
N ARG A 47 -28.68 -7.69 15.55
CA ARG A 47 -28.90 -6.86 14.36
C ARG A 47 -28.28 -5.47 14.46
N ARG A 48 -28.49 -4.76 15.58
CA ARG A 48 -27.84 -3.45 15.82
C ARG A 48 -26.31 -3.55 15.88
N SER A 49 -25.78 -4.69 16.35
CA SER A 49 -24.35 -4.96 16.33
C SER A 49 -23.82 -5.13 14.90
N PHE A 50 -24.55 -5.86 14.05
CA PHE A 50 -24.19 -6.03 12.63
C PHE A 50 -24.24 -4.72 11.86
N ASP A 51 -25.33 -3.95 11.97
CA ASP A 51 -25.45 -2.65 11.30
C ASP A 51 -24.30 -1.70 11.70
N ARG A 52 -23.94 -1.72 13.00
CA ARG A 52 -22.81 -0.95 13.52
C ARG A 52 -21.48 -1.43 12.95
N HIS A 53 -21.21 -2.73 12.94
CA HIS A 53 -19.96 -3.28 12.40
C HIS A 53 -19.81 -3.04 10.89
N ILE A 54 -20.89 -3.15 10.12
CA ILE A 54 -20.91 -2.82 8.69
C ILE A 54 -20.59 -1.34 8.51
N TYR A 55 -21.21 -0.45 9.29
CA TYR A 55 -20.93 0.97 9.25
C TYR A 55 -19.47 1.30 9.60
N GLU A 56 -18.95 0.75 10.69
CA GLU A 56 -17.54 0.90 11.09
C GLU A 56 -16.59 0.36 10.01
N SER A 57 -16.93 -0.75 9.38
CA SER A 57 -16.16 -1.35 8.29
C SER A 57 -16.15 -0.50 7.03
N LYS A 58 -17.28 0.12 6.68
CA LYS A 58 -17.37 1.09 5.57
C LYS A 58 -16.56 2.35 5.85
N GLN A 59 -16.62 2.89 7.07
CA GLN A 59 -15.79 4.03 7.46
C GLN A 59 -14.30 3.69 7.39
N ALA A 60 -13.90 2.50 7.85
CA ALA A 60 -12.51 2.06 7.74
C ALA A 60 -12.06 1.93 6.29
N LYS A 61 -12.92 1.38 5.41
CA LYS A 61 -12.67 1.31 3.97
C LYS A 61 -12.47 2.69 3.35
N GLN A 62 -13.36 3.65 3.64
CA GLN A 62 -13.25 5.01 3.13
C GLN A 62 -11.90 5.64 3.49
N LYS A 63 -11.45 5.48 4.74
CA LYS A 63 -10.14 5.99 5.17
C LYS A 63 -8.97 5.38 4.39
N LEU A 64 -9.04 4.09 4.06
CA LEU A 64 -8.02 3.44 3.23
C LEU A 64 -8.05 3.98 1.79
N GLU A 65 -9.24 4.22 1.23
CA GLU A 65 -9.40 4.83 -0.10
C GLU A 65 -8.88 6.27 -0.14
N ASP A 66 -9.11 7.06 0.90
CA ASP A 66 -8.57 8.41 1.04
C ASP A 66 -7.03 8.37 1.12
N GLN A 67 -6.46 7.45 1.90
CA GLN A 67 -5.00 7.24 1.97
C GLN A 67 -4.40 6.79 0.64
N LEU A 68 -5.11 5.93 -0.11
CA LEU A 68 -4.69 5.49 -1.44
C LEU A 68 -4.62 6.67 -2.41
N TYR A 69 -5.62 7.56 -2.36
CA TYR A 69 -5.65 8.77 -3.16
C TYR A 69 -4.46 9.70 -2.84
N ASP A 70 -4.16 9.90 -1.56
CA ASP A 70 -3.02 10.71 -1.14
C ASP A 70 -1.67 10.12 -1.62
N ILE A 71 -1.52 8.80 -1.56
CA ILE A 71 -0.33 8.10 -2.06
C ILE A 71 -0.21 8.24 -3.58
N ASP A 72 -1.31 8.12 -4.31
CA ASP A 72 -1.29 8.33 -5.77
C ASP A 72 -0.87 9.76 -6.14
N LEU A 73 -1.36 10.76 -5.41
CA LEU A 73 -0.91 12.13 -5.59
C LEU A 73 0.59 12.28 -5.33
N LEU A 74 1.09 11.67 -4.24
CA LEU A 74 2.50 11.70 -3.87
C LEU A 74 3.38 11.00 -4.92
N ILE A 75 2.94 9.85 -5.46
CA ILE A 75 3.63 9.13 -6.54
C ILE A 75 3.77 10.03 -7.76
N ASN A 76 2.67 10.66 -8.21
CA ASN A 76 2.69 11.56 -9.38
C ASN A 76 3.66 12.73 -9.18
N GLN A 77 3.66 13.35 -8.00
CA GLN A 77 4.58 14.43 -7.65
C GLN A 77 6.05 13.96 -7.66
N LEU A 78 6.31 12.76 -7.13
CA LEU A 78 7.66 12.21 -7.07
C LEU A 78 8.18 11.85 -8.47
N GLU A 79 7.34 11.29 -9.34
CA GLU A 79 7.67 11.02 -10.74
C GLU A 79 7.99 12.30 -11.52
N GLU A 80 7.23 13.38 -11.29
CA GLU A 80 7.53 14.69 -11.88
C GLU A 80 8.88 15.23 -11.38
N ASN A 81 9.14 15.13 -10.08
CA ASN A 81 10.41 15.54 -9.49
C ASN A 81 11.61 14.75 -10.03
N ILE A 82 11.44 13.45 -10.25
CA ILE A 82 12.44 12.58 -10.88
C ILE A 82 12.75 13.08 -12.30
N LYS A 83 11.72 13.27 -13.15
CA LYS A 83 11.88 13.78 -14.52
C LYS A 83 12.59 15.14 -14.55
N ASN A 84 12.23 16.04 -13.64
CA ASN A 84 12.88 17.35 -13.50
C ASN A 84 14.35 17.24 -13.07
N THR A 85 14.66 16.30 -12.18
CA THR A 85 16.03 16.04 -11.72
C THR A 85 16.90 15.45 -12.84
N GLU A 86 16.38 14.49 -13.60
CA GLU A 86 17.04 13.90 -14.78
C GLU A 86 17.36 14.97 -15.82
N LYS A 87 16.38 15.83 -16.14
CA LYS A 87 16.60 16.97 -17.04
C LYS A 87 17.70 17.90 -16.51
N GLY A 88 17.68 18.20 -15.21
CA GLY A 88 18.71 19.03 -14.58
C GLY A 88 20.11 18.39 -14.59
N ILE A 89 20.21 17.06 -14.51
CA ILE A 89 21.47 16.33 -14.69
C ILE A 89 21.94 16.47 -16.14
N HIS A 90 21.06 16.23 -17.10
CA HIS A 90 21.39 16.36 -18.53
C HIS A 90 21.90 17.76 -18.88
N ASP A 91 21.23 18.81 -18.42
CA ASP A 91 21.65 20.20 -18.64
C ASP A 91 23.05 20.47 -18.07
N LYS A 92 23.34 19.94 -16.87
CA LYS A 92 24.66 20.04 -16.23
C LYS A 92 25.74 19.27 -16.98
N GLU A 93 25.43 18.10 -17.55
CA GLU A 93 26.34 17.35 -18.41
C GLU A 93 26.67 18.12 -19.69
N GLN A 94 25.70 18.82 -20.29
CA GLN A 94 25.97 19.72 -21.42
C GLN A 94 26.91 20.86 -21.02
N CYS A 95 26.68 21.50 -19.87
CA CYS A 95 27.60 22.51 -19.33
C CYS A 95 29.02 21.95 -19.14
N LEU A 96 29.14 20.76 -18.55
CA LEU A 96 30.42 20.09 -18.32
C LEU A 96 31.17 19.85 -19.64
N LYS A 97 30.47 19.38 -20.68
CA LYS A 97 31.04 19.14 -22.01
C LYS A 97 31.59 20.43 -22.63
N LEU A 98 30.86 21.54 -22.51
CA LEU A 98 31.32 22.85 -22.98
C LEU A 98 32.57 23.32 -22.23
N THR A 99 32.59 23.21 -20.91
CA THR A 99 33.73 23.62 -20.07
C THR A 99 34.98 22.77 -20.35
N ARG A 100 34.83 21.45 -20.52
CA ARG A 100 35.91 20.55 -20.97
C ARG A 100 36.44 20.93 -22.35
N THR A 101 35.55 21.18 -23.31
CA THR A 101 35.95 21.61 -24.66
C THR A 101 36.73 22.93 -24.63
N ARG A 102 36.31 23.90 -23.81
CA ARG A 102 37.03 25.17 -23.62
C ARG A 102 38.42 24.96 -23.02
N LEU A 103 38.55 24.04 -22.07
CA LEU A 103 39.83 23.69 -21.46
C LEU A 103 40.77 23.02 -22.49
N ASP A 104 40.26 22.11 -23.31
CA ASP A 104 41.05 21.43 -24.35
C ASP A 104 41.57 22.39 -25.41
N ILE A 105 40.72 23.33 -25.87
CA ILE A 105 41.13 24.36 -26.83
C ILE A 105 42.26 25.22 -26.26
N ARG A 106 42.23 25.54 -24.96
CA ARG A 106 43.29 26.32 -24.29
C ARG A 106 44.61 25.55 -24.23
N HIS A 107 44.57 24.24 -23.94
CA HIS A 107 45.77 23.40 -23.92
C HIS A 107 46.46 23.29 -25.29
N LYS A 108 45.73 23.47 -26.39
CA LYS A 108 46.26 23.35 -27.77
C LYS A 108 46.87 24.64 -28.32
N ARG A 109 46.92 25.74 -27.56
CA ARG A 109 47.44 27.02 -28.07
C ARG A 109 48.98 26.98 -28.20
N PRO A 110 49.55 27.32 -29.37
CA PRO A 110 50.99 27.20 -29.62
C PRO A 110 51.84 28.26 -28.89
N ASN A 111 51.26 29.42 -28.56
CA ASN A 111 51.92 30.47 -27.78
C ASN A 111 51.52 30.33 -26.31
N VAL A 112 52.30 29.54 -25.59
CA VAL A 112 52.06 29.10 -24.21
C VAL A 112 52.24 30.28 -23.24
N ASP A 113 51.23 31.15 -23.17
CA ASP A 113 51.07 32.10 -22.06
C ASP A 113 50.97 31.29 -20.75
N LEU A 114 51.98 31.44 -19.89
CA LEU A 114 52.01 31.06 -18.47
C LEU A 114 51.00 29.94 -18.12
N PHE A 115 51.49 28.70 -18.18
CA PHE A 115 50.80 27.39 -18.09
C PHE A 115 49.78 27.19 -16.93
N TYR A 116 49.55 28.22 -16.11
CA TYR A 116 48.64 28.25 -14.96
C TYR A 116 48.01 29.65 -14.75
N ASN A 117 47.59 30.28 -15.83
CA ASN A 117 46.85 31.55 -15.73
C ASN A 117 45.53 31.37 -14.97
N ALA A 118 45.06 32.45 -14.34
CA ALA A 118 43.85 32.43 -13.52
C ALA A 118 42.61 31.83 -14.26
N PRO A 119 42.36 32.12 -15.55
CA PRO A 119 41.24 31.51 -16.28
C PRO A 119 41.31 29.99 -16.40
N GLN A 120 42.50 29.40 -16.56
CA GLN A 120 42.67 27.95 -16.64
C GLN A 120 42.34 27.27 -15.31
N LYS A 121 42.80 27.87 -14.19
CA LYS A 121 42.47 27.39 -12.85
C LYS A 121 40.96 27.47 -12.58
N CYS A 122 40.30 28.56 -12.98
CA CYS A 122 38.85 28.70 -12.86
C CYS A 122 38.09 27.62 -13.63
N LEU A 123 38.51 27.28 -14.86
CA LEU A 123 37.86 26.23 -15.66
C LEU A 123 38.00 24.83 -15.03
N ILE A 124 39.18 24.52 -14.47
CA ILE A 124 39.41 23.25 -13.77
C ILE A 124 38.51 23.15 -12.53
N GLU A 125 38.44 24.24 -11.75
CA GLU A 125 37.57 24.29 -10.59
C GLU A 125 36.08 24.22 -10.96
N GLU A 126 35.67 24.88 -12.04
CA GLU A 126 34.31 24.80 -12.57
C GLU A 126 33.93 23.37 -12.96
N ILE A 127 34.83 22.64 -13.65
CA ILE A 127 34.64 21.21 -13.97
C ILE A 127 34.39 20.41 -12.68
N ARG A 128 35.27 20.57 -11.68
CA ARG A 128 35.16 19.87 -10.39
C ARG A 128 33.82 20.15 -9.70
N VAL A 129 33.39 21.41 -9.70
CA VAL A 129 32.12 21.83 -9.09
C VAL A 129 30.93 21.23 -9.84
N ILE A 130 30.93 21.26 -11.17
CA ILE A 130 29.84 20.70 -11.98
C ILE A 130 29.76 19.17 -11.78
N GLU A 131 30.89 18.47 -11.78
CA GLU A 131 30.94 17.02 -11.52
C GLU A 131 30.39 16.67 -10.14
N CYS A 132 30.77 17.42 -9.09
CA CYS A 132 30.23 17.25 -7.76
C CYS A 132 28.70 17.49 -7.72
N GLN A 133 28.19 18.48 -8.45
CA GLN A 133 26.76 18.74 -8.54
C GLN A 133 26.00 17.63 -9.27
N ILE A 134 26.57 17.09 -10.35
CA ILE A 134 25.99 15.95 -11.07
C ILE A 134 25.92 14.73 -10.16
N GLN A 135 27.03 14.39 -9.48
CA GLN A 135 27.08 13.26 -8.57
C GLN A 135 26.01 13.37 -7.47
N LYS A 136 25.92 14.51 -6.78
CA LYS A 136 24.90 14.73 -5.74
C LYS A 136 23.47 14.59 -6.25
N ARG A 137 23.21 15.04 -7.49
CA ARG A 137 21.89 14.89 -8.12
C ARG A 137 21.60 13.43 -8.49
N GLN A 138 22.60 12.68 -8.94
CA GLN A 138 22.47 11.25 -9.22
C GLN A 138 22.21 10.44 -7.93
N GLU A 139 22.88 10.78 -6.82
CA GLU A 139 22.61 10.20 -5.51
C GLU A 139 21.16 10.46 -5.08
N HIS A 140 20.71 11.72 -5.14
CA HIS A 140 19.32 12.09 -4.84
C HIS A 140 18.30 11.42 -5.77
N LEU A 141 18.63 11.25 -7.05
CA LEU A 141 17.79 10.54 -8.02
C LEU A 141 17.62 9.07 -7.62
N ALA A 142 18.72 8.40 -7.24
CA ALA A 142 18.67 7.03 -6.77
C ALA A 142 17.85 6.87 -5.48
N GLU A 143 17.97 7.81 -4.55
CA GLU A 143 17.13 7.86 -3.33
C GLU A 143 15.64 8.04 -3.68
N SER A 144 15.34 8.94 -4.62
CA SER A 144 13.97 9.19 -5.10
C SER A 144 13.36 7.96 -5.77
N ASP A 145 14.13 7.24 -6.60
CA ASP A 145 13.70 6.00 -7.25
C ASP A 145 13.38 4.89 -6.24
N VAL A 146 14.19 4.77 -5.19
CA VAL A 146 13.91 3.83 -4.08
C VAL A 146 12.63 4.24 -3.35
N GLY A 147 12.46 5.53 -3.05
CA GLY A 147 11.23 6.07 -2.46
C GLY A 147 9.99 5.76 -3.30
N LEU A 148 10.08 5.96 -4.62
CA LEU A 148 8.99 5.68 -5.56
C LEU A 148 8.61 4.20 -5.57
N ARG A 149 9.60 3.30 -5.53
CA ARG A 149 9.34 1.85 -5.46
C ARG A 149 8.64 1.48 -4.15
N ASN A 150 9.07 2.04 -3.03
CA ASN A 150 8.44 1.79 -1.73
C ASN A 150 6.98 2.28 -1.72
N LEU A 151 6.71 3.49 -2.21
CA LEU A 151 5.35 4.01 -2.33
C LEU A 151 4.46 3.13 -3.21
N ASN A 152 4.98 2.61 -4.33
CA ASN A 152 4.25 1.67 -5.18
C ASN A 152 3.95 0.34 -4.46
N LEU A 153 4.85 -0.15 -3.61
CA LEU A 153 4.59 -1.33 -2.78
C LEU A 153 3.51 -1.05 -1.74
N ASP A 154 3.59 0.08 -1.05
CA ASP A 154 2.60 0.49 -0.05
C ASP A 154 1.21 0.66 -0.68
N LYS A 155 1.16 1.21 -1.90
CA LYS A 155 -0.05 1.29 -2.72
C LYS A 155 -0.68 -0.08 -2.94
N LEU A 156 0.10 -1.06 -3.39
CA LEU A 156 -0.40 -2.43 -3.64
C LEU A 156 -0.95 -3.09 -2.37
N ILE A 157 -0.31 -2.84 -1.23
CA ILE A 157 -0.78 -3.34 0.07
C ILE A 157 -2.13 -2.72 0.42
N LEU A 158 -2.27 -1.41 0.27
CA LEU A 158 -3.54 -0.71 0.54
C LEU A 158 -4.66 -1.15 -0.40
N GLU A 159 -4.38 -1.31 -1.70
CA GLU A 159 -5.35 -1.85 -2.65
C GLU A 159 -5.84 -3.24 -2.22
N LYS A 160 -4.93 -4.09 -1.73
CA LYS A 160 -5.27 -5.42 -1.24
C LYS A 160 -6.11 -5.37 0.04
N ASP A 161 -5.81 -4.45 0.95
CA ASP A 161 -6.58 -4.24 2.18
C ASP A 161 -7.98 -3.73 1.87
N ILE A 162 -8.13 -2.81 0.91
CA ILE A 162 -9.42 -2.31 0.42
C ILE A 162 -10.23 -3.45 -0.21
N GLU A 163 -9.61 -4.30 -1.04
CA GLU A 163 -10.27 -5.46 -1.64
C GLU A 163 -10.77 -6.42 -0.54
N THR A 164 -9.90 -6.75 0.42
CA THR A 164 -10.24 -7.64 1.54
C THR A 164 -11.39 -7.06 2.37
N LYS A 165 -11.34 -5.77 2.67
CA LYS A 165 -12.39 -5.06 3.42
C LYS A 165 -13.71 -5.02 2.65
N THR A 166 -13.65 -4.86 1.33
CA THR A 166 -14.83 -4.90 0.45
C THR A 166 -15.48 -6.29 0.50
N ASN A 167 -14.68 -7.35 0.45
CA ASN A 167 -15.17 -8.73 0.60
C ASN A 167 -15.79 -8.97 1.98
N THR A 168 -15.17 -8.48 3.06
CA THR A 168 -15.76 -8.56 4.41
C THR A 168 -17.14 -7.89 4.46
N ILE A 169 -17.25 -6.66 3.94
CA ILE A 169 -18.51 -5.92 3.92
C ILE A 169 -19.57 -6.68 3.10
N PHE A 170 -19.19 -7.24 1.95
CA PHE A 170 -20.09 -8.02 1.11
C PHE A 170 -20.65 -9.25 1.85
N VAL A 171 -19.78 -10.01 2.53
CA VAL A 171 -20.20 -11.17 3.33
C VAL A 171 -21.13 -10.74 4.46
N ASP A 172 -20.79 -9.68 5.18
CA ASP A 172 -21.61 -9.19 6.30
C ASP A 172 -23.00 -8.70 5.83
N GLU A 173 -23.08 -8.02 4.68
CA GLU A 173 -24.34 -7.50 4.13
C GLU A 173 -25.21 -8.58 3.49
N VAL A 174 -24.63 -9.41 2.63
CA VAL A 174 -25.38 -10.32 1.74
C VAL A 174 -25.55 -11.69 2.37
N GLU A 175 -24.50 -12.27 2.95
CA GLU A 175 -24.54 -13.65 3.44
C GLU A 175 -25.11 -13.70 4.87
N CYS A 176 -24.69 -12.77 5.74
CA CYS A 176 -25.06 -12.79 7.15
C CYS A 176 -26.33 -11.98 7.43
N HIS A 177 -26.40 -10.73 6.96
CA HIS A 177 -27.51 -9.84 7.31
C HIS A 177 -28.80 -10.08 6.50
N GLU A 178 -28.70 -10.41 5.20
CA GLU A 178 -29.86 -10.81 4.38
C GLU A 178 -30.46 -12.16 4.84
N SER A 179 -29.62 -13.14 5.19
CA SER A 179 -30.06 -14.43 5.74
C SER A 179 -30.80 -14.26 7.08
N LEU A 180 -30.34 -13.35 7.95
CA LEU A 180 -31.05 -13.01 9.18
C LEU A 180 -32.39 -12.32 8.90
N ARG A 181 -32.52 -11.51 7.84
CA ARG A 181 -33.81 -10.92 7.45
C ARG A 181 -34.80 -11.96 6.96
N THR A 182 -34.36 -12.89 6.12
CA THR A 182 -35.23 -13.91 5.52
C THR A 182 -35.70 -14.95 6.52
N LEU A 183 -34.85 -15.36 7.47
CA LEU A 183 -35.23 -16.25 8.58
C LEU A 183 -36.38 -15.71 9.44
N ILE A 184 -36.42 -14.39 9.68
CA ILE A 184 -37.47 -13.76 10.49
C ILE A 184 -38.80 -13.70 9.72
N SER A 185 -38.78 -13.52 8.40
CA SER A 185 -40.01 -13.46 7.58
C SER A 185 -40.72 -14.81 7.42
N VAL A 186 -40.08 -15.92 7.77
CA VAL A 186 -40.66 -17.28 7.64
C VAL A 186 -41.42 -17.70 8.90
N GLU A 187 -41.22 -17.04 10.05
CA GLU A 187 -41.92 -17.35 11.32
C GLU A 187 -43.31 -16.71 11.47
N ASP A 188 -43.75 -15.88 10.51
CA ASP A 188 -45.08 -15.23 10.52
C ASP A 188 -46.14 -16.05 9.74
N TRP A 189 -46.46 -17.29 10.16
CA TRP A 189 -47.66 -18.05 9.73
C TRP A 189 -48.24 -18.92 10.87
#